data_AF-A0A419V096-F1
#
_entry.id   AF-A0A419V096-F1
#
_cell.length_a   1.000
_cell.length_b   1.000
_cell.length_c   1.000
_cell.angle_alpha   90.00
_cell.angle_beta   90.00
_cell.angle_gamma   90.00
#
_symmetry.space_group_name_H-M   'P 1'
#
loop_
_entity.id
_entity.type
_entity.pdbx_description
1 polymer ?
#
loop_
_entity_poly.entity_id
_entity_poly.type
_entity_poly.pdbx_seq_one_letter_code
_entity_poly.pdbx_strand_id
1 'polypeptide(L)'
;MRYKEKKKWYQRIPGYRSGTKWKMITASVIYFFIIMAIVNPSDPSTEVASENTAEEMTELEAEEATAAEEEEQETDDRASSEEEERKAEEAEQEAKEEEERKAEEAEQEAKEEEERKAEEEAEQEAKEEEERQAEEEAEQEAREEEERQAEEEAEQKAKEEEERQAEEEAEQEAEEEEEFSGSVSQEQAVSSAQSYLDYTAFSKSGLIEQLEYEDFSTEDATYAVENISVDWKQQAVISAEDYLNFSAFSKSGLVEQLEFDGFSSSEAAHAVENITVDWQEQAVKSAEDYMDYSSFSRQGLIEQLTYEGFSTEHATYAVDQVGF
;
A
#
# COMPACT_ATOMS: atom_id res chain seq x y z
N MET A 1 -29.03 -13.10 -14.67
CA MET A 1 -29.74 -11.83 -14.36
C MET A 1 -30.15 -11.84 -12.89
N ARG A 2 -29.82 -10.80 -12.11
CA ARG A 2 -30.52 -10.39 -10.87
C ARG A 2 -30.51 -8.85 -10.82
N TYR A 3 -31.55 -8.25 -10.26
CA TYR A 3 -31.79 -6.80 -10.35
C TYR A 3 -30.98 -6.01 -9.30
N LYS A 4 -30.40 -4.87 -9.71
CA LYS A 4 -29.99 -3.81 -8.77
C LYS A 4 -31.20 -2.90 -8.52
N GLU A 5 -31.73 -2.90 -7.30
CA GLU A 5 -32.85 -2.02 -6.94
C GLU A 5 -32.42 -0.55 -6.86
N LYS A 6 -33.19 0.34 -7.51
CA LYS A 6 -32.98 1.79 -7.42
C LYS A 6 -33.73 2.35 -6.20
N LYS A 7 -33.01 2.67 -5.12
CA LYS A 7 -33.59 3.37 -3.95
C LYS A 7 -34.15 4.73 -4.35
N LYS A 8 -35.34 5.06 -3.84
CA LYS A 8 -36.15 6.23 -4.27
C LYS A 8 -35.68 7.51 -3.55
N TRP A 9 -35.81 8.65 -4.23
CA TRP A 9 -35.16 9.92 -3.86
C TRP A 9 -35.54 10.49 -2.47
N TYR A 10 -36.70 10.11 -1.94
CA TYR A 10 -37.20 10.55 -0.62
C TYR A 10 -36.33 10.13 0.58
N GLN A 11 -35.37 9.21 0.43
CA GLN A 11 -34.47 8.78 1.52
C GLN A 11 -33.33 9.78 1.86
N ARG A 12 -33.46 11.05 1.43
CA ARG A 12 -32.47 12.13 1.59
C ARG A 12 -32.96 13.34 2.42
N ILE A 13 -34.07 13.23 3.15
CA ILE A 13 -34.56 14.26 4.08
C ILE A 13 -34.53 13.69 5.52
N PRO A 14 -34.12 14.45 6.56
CA PRO A 14 -33.82 13.89 7.89
C PRO A 14 -35.04 13.39 8.70
N GLY A 15 -34.76 12.63 9.76
CA GLY A 15 -35.74 12.23 10.79
C GLY A 15 -36.23 10.77 10.68
N TYR A 16 -36.95 10.43 9.61
CA TYR A 16 -37.73 9.18 9.53
C TYR A 16 -36.96 7.98 8.92
N ARG A 17 -35.76 7.67 9.45
CA ARG A 17 -34.90 6.57 8.94
C ARG A 17 -34.45 5.54 9.99
N SER A 18 -34.79 5.72 11.27
CA SER A 18 -34.23 4.93 12.38
C SER A 18 -35.09 3.74 12.87
N GLY A 19 -36.41 3.76 12.66
CA GLY A 19 -37.30 2.65 13.04
C GLY A 19 -37.46 2.34 14.54
N THR A 20 -36.80 3.09 15.43
CA THR A 20 -36.77 2.82 16.87
C THR A 20 -37.96 3.47 17.60
N LYS A 21 -38.70 2.66 18.37
CA LYS A 21 -39.99 3.04 18.99
C LYS A 21 -39.90 4.25 19.91
N TRP A 22 -38.77 4.50 20.57
CA TRP A 22 -38.64 5.62 21.51
C TRP A 22 -38.74 7.00 20.82
N LYS A 23 -38.31 7.11 19.55
CA LYS A 23 -38.45 8.35 18.75
C LYS A 23 -39.89 8.61 18.26
N MET A 24 -40.79 7.62 18.35
CA MET A 24 -42.24 7.82 18.20
C MET A 24 -42.88 8.39 19.48
N ILE A 25 -42.31 8.06 20.65
CA ILE A 25 -42.84 8.48 21.96
C ILE A 25 -42.57 9.97 22.19
N THR A 26 -41.35 10.44 21.97
CA THR A 26 -41.02 11.88 22.08
C THR A 26 -41.82 12.75 21.12
N ALA A 27 -42.05 12.30 19.87
CA ALA A 27 -42.92 12.99 18.93
C ALA A 27 -44.40 13.05 19.39
N SER A 28 -44.88 12.06 20.13
CA SER A 28 -46.26 11.98 20.62
C SER A 28 -46.53 12.97 21.78
N VAL A 29 -45.58 13.15 22.69
CA VAL A 29 -45.72 14.08 23.83
C VAL A 29 -45.83 15.53 23.37
N ILE A 30 -45.03 15.93 22.36
CA ILE A 30 -45.07 17.29 21.81
C ILE A 30 -46.43 17.57 21.15
N TYR A 31 -47.00 16.60 20.43
CA TYR A 31 -48.34 16.75 19.84
C TYR A 31 -49.48 16.76 20.87
N PHE A 32 -49.31 16.07 22.00
CA PHE A 32 -50.29 16.08 23.10
C PHE A 32 -50.49 17.48 23.68
N PHE A 33 -49.40 18.21 23.96
CA PHE A 33 -49.47 19.58 24.46
C PHE A 33 -50.07 20.57 23.45
N ILE A 34 -49.81 20.40 22.16
CA ILE A 34 -50.38 21.26 21.09
C ILE A 34 -51.91 21.06 20.96
N ILE A 35 -52.41 19.84 21.18
CA ILE A 35 -53.85 19.54 21.13
C ILE A 35 -54.59 20.06 22.38
N MET A 36 -53.93 20.08 23.55
CA MET A 36 -54.52 20.53 24.82
C MET A 36 -54.92 22.02 24.83
N ALA A 37 -54.44 22.82 23.88
CA ALA A 37 -54.74 24.25 23.77
C ALA A 37 -56.00 24.60 22.92
N ILE A 38 -56.72 23.60 22.36
CA ILE A 38 -57.78 23.84 21.35
C ILE A 38 -59.19 23.40 21.83
N VAL A 39 -59.31 22.66 22.94
CA VAL A 39 -60.61 22.16 23.45
C VAL A 39 -61.14 23.02 24.62
N ASN A 40 -61.81 24.10 24.23
CA ASN A 40 -62.84 24.85 24.98
C ASN A 40 -64.07 23.95 25.33
N PRO A 41 -65.10 24.37 26.11
CA PRO A 41 -65.32 25.64 26.83
C PRO A 41 -65.98 25.51 28.24
N SER A 42 -66.51 26.63 28.75
CA SER A 42 -67.76 26.77 29.56
C SER A 42 -67.63 27.29 31.01
N ASP A 43 -67.62 28.62 31.10
CA ASP A 43 -68.19 29.47 32.17
C ASP A 43 -69.69 29.11 32.43
N PRO A 44 -70.32 29.48 33.58
CA PRO A 44 -70.69 30.89 33.79
C PRO A 44 -70.69 31.44 35.24
N SER A 45 -70.76 32.78 35.28
CA SER A 45 -71.30 33.69 36.32
C SER A 45 -70.29 34.36 37.27
N THR A 46 -69.93 35.64 37.09
CA THR A 46 -70.73 36.91 37.21
C THR A 46 -71.13 37.23 38.68
N GLU A 47 -70.97 38.44 39.23
CA GLU A 47 -70.92 39.77 38.59
C GLU A 47 -69.82 40.74 39.10
N VAL A 48 -69.54 41.72 38.21
CA VAL A 48 -69.09 43.10 38.41
C VAL A 48 -69.56 43.77 39.73
N ALA A 49 -68.81 44.63 40.42
CA ALA A 49 -68.04 45.83 40.04
C ALA A 49 -68.89 47.10 39.75
N SER A 50 -68.63 48.19 40.49
CA SER A 50 -69.02 49.56 40.13
C SER A 50 -68.10 50.59 40.82
N GLU A 51 -67.71 51.62 40.07
CA GLU A 51 -66.84 52.71 40.52
C GLU A 51 -67.55 53.78 41.40
N ASN A 52 -66.71 54.63 42.00
CA ASN A 52 -66.78 56.10 41.99
C ASN A 52 -67.56 56.94 43.04
N THR A 53 -66.97 58.13 43.27
CA THR A 53 -67.57 59.42 43.69
C THR A 53 -68.04 59.63 45.15
N ALA A 54 -67.12 60.20 45.95
CA ALA A 54 -67.18 61.50 46.66
C ALA A 54 -68.33 61.93 47.61
N GLU A 55 -67.99 62.88 48.50
CA GLU A 55 -68.87 63.79 49.30
C GLU A 55 -69.76 63.13 50.40
N GLU A 56 -70.14 63.78 51.51
CA GLU A 56 -69.52 64.82 52.38
C GLU A 56 -70.31 64.85 53.72
N MET A 57 -69.77 65.47 54.80
CA MET A 57 -70.52 66.10 55.92
C MET A 57 -71.37 65.20 56.90
N THR A 58 -71.14 65.22 58.24
CA THR A 58 -71.81 66.01 59.34
C THR A 58 -73.33 65.76 59.52
N GLU A 59 -73.97 65.75 60.72
CA GLU A 59 -73.62 65.88 62.17
C GLU A 59 -74.96 65.75 62.99
N LEU A 60 -74.95 65.95 64.33
CA LEU A 60 -76.10 66.26 65.23
C LEU A 60 -77.03 65.05 65.59
N GLU A 61 -77.76 64.96 66.72
CA GLU A 61 -77.97 65.73 67.98
C GLU A 61 -78.66 64.78 69.03
N ALA A 62 -78.97 65.05 70.33
CA ALA A 62 -78.83 66.16 71.30
C ALA A 62 -79.02 65.60 72.77
N GLU A 63 -79.11 66.51 73.76
CA GLU A 63 -79.73 66.41 75.12
C GLU A 63 -79.05 65.61 76.26
N GLU A 64 -79.06 66.06 77.54
CA GLU A 64 -79.01 67.44 78.11
C GLU A 64 -78.66 67.38 79.63
N ALA A 65 -78.13 68.48 80.20
CA ALA A 65 -78.27 68.97 81.60
C ALA A 65 -77.87 68.10 82.84
N THR A 66 -77.45 68.62 84.01
CA THR A 66 -76.74 69.87 84.44
C THR A 66 -76.33 69.75 85.91
N ALA A 67 -75.13 70.23 86.28
CA ALA A 67 -74.72 70.80 87.60
C ALA A 67 -74.80 69.93 88.89
N ALA A 68 -74.04 70.16 89.97
CA ALA A 68 -73.07 71.23 90.31
C ALA A 68 -71.96 70.70 91.26
N GLU A 69 -70.83 71.44 91.37
CA GLU A 69 -69.94 71.69 92.55
C GLU A 69 -69.49 70.50 93.44
N GLU A 70 -68.25 70.34 93.94
CA GLU A 70 -66.92 70.99 93.91
C GLU A 70 -65.90 69.83 94.16
N GLU A 71 -64.56 69.89 94.09
CA GLU A 71 -63.58 70.96 94.36
C GLU A 71 -62.24 70.66 93.61
N GLU A 72 -61.30 71.60 93.70
CA GLU A 72 -60.09 71.85 92.89
C GLU A 72 -58.90 70.83 92.88
N GLN A 73 -58.19 70.82 91.74
CA GLN A 73 -56.71 71.02 91.60
C GLN A 73 -55.69 69.99 92.15
N GLU A 74 -55.31 68.97 91.35
CA GLU A 74 -53.94 68.36 91.39
C GLU A 74 -53.53 67.62 90.09
N THR A 75 -53.63 68.25 88.91
CA THR A 75 -53.29 67.61 87.61
C THR A 75 -52.57 68.54 86.63
N ASP A 76 -51.24 68.69 86.77
CA ASP A 76 -50.38 69.34 85.75
C ASP A 76 -49.02 68.60 85.65
N ASP A 77 -48.33 68.38 86.77
CA ASP A 77 -47.03 67.66 86.81
C ASP A 77 -47.08 66.19 86.34
N ARG A 78 -48.25 65.54 86.45
CA ARG A 78 -48.41 64.11 86.07
C ARG A 78 -48.37 63.90 84.56
N ALA A 79 -48.88 64.84 83.76
CA ALA A 79 -48.83 64.73 82.31
C ALA A 79 -47.39 64.86 81.77
N SER A 80 -46.58 65.75 82.36
CA SER A 80 -45.18 65.93 81.97
C SER A 80 -44.31 64.71 82.30
N SER A 81 -44.56 64.06 83.45
CA SER A 81 -43.79 62.88 83.89
C SER A 81 -44.19 61.61 83.14
N GLU A 82 -45.48 61.39 82.88
CA GLU A 82 -45.93 60.26 82.03
C GLU A 82 -45.47 60.41 80.57
N GLU A 83 -45.31 61.63 80.05
CA GLU A 83 -44.78 61.86 78.70
C GLU A 83 -43.25 61.66 78.62
N GLU A 84 -42.48 62.00 79.66
CA GLU A 84 -41.04 61.70 79.73
C GLU A 84 -40.78 60.20 79.93
N GLU A 85 -41.52 59.53 80.83
CA GLU A 85 -41.37 58.09 81.09
C GLU A 85 -41.74 57.26 79.85
N ARG A 86 -42.83 57.61 79.14
CA ARG A 86 -43.18 56.94 77.89
C ARG A 86 -42.14 57.16 76.79
N LYS A 87 -41.53 58.35 76.68
CA LYS A 87 -40.43 58.59 75.71
C LYS A 87 -39.16 57.82 76.06
N ALA A 88 -38.89 57.56 77.34
CA ALA A 88 -37.78 56.72 77.76
C ALA A 88 -38.03 55.25 77.42
N GLU A 89 -39.25 54.76 77.62
CA GLU A 89 -39.66 53.38 77.28
C GLU A 89 -39.71 53.17 75.75
N GLU A 90 -40.24 54.14 75.00
CA GLU A 90 -40.26 54.20 73.53
C GLU A 90 -38.83 54.22 72.95
N ALA A 91 -37.89 54.97 73.56
CA ALA A 91 -36.47 54.95 73.19
C ALA A 91 -35.73 53.67 73.61
N GLU A 92 -36.12 53.00 74.71
CA GLU A 92 -35.56 51.69 75.09
C GLU A 92 -36.07 50.57 74.15
N GLN A 93 -37.31 50.68 73.64
CA GLN A 93 -37.80 49.83 72.56
C GLN A 93 -37.06 50.09 71.24
N GLU A 94 -36.95 51.33 70.77
CA GLU A 94 -36.19 51.64 69.55
C GLU A 94 -34.74 51.13 69.63
N ALA A 95 -34.08 51.28 70.79
CA ALA A 95 -32.73 50.76 71.00
C ALA A 95 -32.64 49.23 70.95
N LYS A 96 -33.62 48.51 71.49
CA LYS A 96 -33.69 47.03 71.42
C LYS A 96 -34.04 46.55 70.02
N GLU A 97 -34.99 47.18 69.34
CA GLU A 97 -35.35 46.85 67.96
C GLU A 97 -34.19 47.16 66.99
N GLU A 98 -33.37 48.19 67.27
CA GLU A 98 -32.12 48.43 66.54
C GLU A 98 -31.01 47.42 66.86
N GLU A 99 -30.91 46.91 68.11
CA GLU A 99 -29.97 45.84 68.46
C GLU A 99 -30.39 44.48 67.88
N GLU A 100 -31.67 44.13 67.97
CA GLU A 100 -32.25 42.90 67.42
C GLU A 100 -32.18 42.89 65.88
N ARG A 101 -32.50 44.02 65.23
CA ARG A 101 -32.30 44.16 63.77
C ARG A 101 -30.84 43.98 63.36
N LYS A 102 -29.88 44.52 64.11
CA LYS A 102 -28.44 44.32 63.83
C LYS A 102 -27.98 42.89 64.08
N ALA A 103 -28.57 42.19 65.06
CA ALA A 103 -28.30 40.78 65.30
C ALA A 103 -28.87 39.90 64.18
N GLU A 104 -30.09 40.19 63.70
CA GLU A 104 -30.71 39.49 62.58
C GLU A 104 -29.99 39.78 61.24
N GLU A 105 -29.59 41.03 61.00
CA GLU A 105 -28.76 41.45 59.86
C GLU A 105 -27.41 40.72 59.86
N ALA A 106 -26.74 40.62 61.02
CA ALA A 106 -25.50 39.87 61.15
C ALA A 106 -25.67 38.34 61.05
N GLU A 107 -26.81 37.78 61.47
CA GLU A 107 -27.13 36.36 61.27
C GLU A 107 -27.47 36.05 59.81
N GLN A 108 -28.07 37.00 59.08
CA GLN A 108 -28.29 36.91 57.63
C GLN A 108 -26.97 37.01 56.86
N GLU A 109 -26.12 38.02 57.12
CA GLU A 109 -24.78 38.12 56.50
C GLU A 109 -23.94 36.85 56.74
N ALA A 110 -23.98 36.29 57.95
CA ALA A 110 -23.26 35.06 58.28
C ALA A 110 -23.76 33.84 57.49
N LYS A 111 -25.08 33.71 57.28
CA LYS A 111 -25.67 32.63 56.48
C LYS A 111 -25.42 32.82 54.99
N GLU A 112 -25.53 34.05 54.47
CA GLU A 112 -25.19 34.34 53.06
C GLU A 112 -23.70 34.12 52.78
N GLU A 113 -22.81 34.36 53.74
CA GLU A 113 -21.39 34.01 53.60
C GLU A 113 -21.14 32.49 53.66
N GLU A 114 -21.89 31.73 54.48
CA GLU A 114 -21.80 30.26 54.52
C GLU A 114 -22.39 29.61 53.25
N GLU A 115 -23.57 30.06 52.80
CA GLU A 115 -24.24 29.57 51.58
C GLU A 115 -23.42 29.91 50.33
N ARG A 116 -22.88 31.14 50.21
CA ARG A 116 -21.98 31.50 49.09
C ARG A 116 -20.72 30.64 49.08
N LYS A 117 -20.13 30.31 50.24
CA LYS A 117 -18.96 29.40 50.29
C LYS A 117 -19.32 27.98 49.85
N ALA A 118 -20.47 27.47 50.27
CA ALA A 118 -20.95 26.16 49.83
C ALA A 118 -21.26 26.13 48.32
N GLU A 119 -21.78 27.23 47.75
CA GLU A 119 -21.98 27.37 46.31
C GLU A 119 -20.64 27.50 45.54
N GLU A 120 -19.68 28.31 46.03
CA GLU A 120 -18.33 28.43 45.45
C GLU A 120 -17.53 27.12 45.52
N GLU A 121 -17.68 26.32 46.60
CA GLU A 121 -17.04 25.01 46.77
C GLU A 121 -17.71 23.97 45.85
N ALA A 122 -19.04 23.93 45.76
CA ALA A 122 -19.76 23.03 44.85
C ALA A 122 -19.53 23.38 43.36
N GLU A 123 -19.39 24.66 43.00
CA GLU A 123 -19.05 25.07 41.63
C GLU A 123 -17.59 24.70 41.29
N GLN A 124 -16.69 24.69 42.28
CA GLN A 124 -15.31 24.21 42.10
C GLN A 124 -15.26 22.68 41.95
N GLU A 125 -15.89 21.90 42.83
CA GLU A 125 -15.96 20.43 42.70
C GLU A 125 -16.59 20.02 41.36
N ALA A 126 -17.65 20.70 40.91
CA ALA A 126 -18.29 20.43 39.63
C ALA A 126 -17.37 20.71 38.43
N LYS A 127 -16.54 21.75 38.50
CA LYS A 127 -15.56 22.09 37.44
C LYS A 127 -14.35 21.16 37.44
N GLU A 128 -13.83 20.79 38.61
CA GLU A 128 -12.73 19.80 38.70
C GLU A 128 -13.20 18.41 38.22
N GLU A 129 -14.46 18.03 38.46
CA GLU A 129 -15.06 16.80 37.93
C GLU A 129 -15.27 16.87 36.39
N GLU A 130 -15.71 18.01 35.83
CA GLU A 130 -15.83 18.21 34.38
C GLU A 130 -14.44 18.22 33.69
N GLU A 131 -13.46 18.93 34.25
CA GLU A 131 -12.09 18.99 33.71
C GLU A 131 -11.40 17.61 33.79
N ARG A 132 -11.57 16.86 34.89
CA ARG A 132 -11.03 15.50 35.01
C ARG A 132 -11.70 14.51 34.04
N GLN A 133 -13.02 14.62 33.81
CA GLN A 133 -13.69 13.79 32.81
C GLN A 133 -13.21 14.11 31.38
N ALA A 134 -12.99 15.39 31.07
CA ALA A 134 -12.42 15.81 29.79
C ALA A 134 -10.96 15.37 29.61
N GLU A 135 -10.13 15.38 30.67
CA GLU A 135 -8.76 14.85 30.63
C GLU A 135 -8.75 13.32 30.46
N GLU A 136 -9.63 12.59 31.15
CA GLU A 136 -9.72 11.12 31.03
C GLU A 136 -10.28 10.67 29.66
N GLU A 137 -11.25 11.40 29.07
CA GLU A 137 -11.72 11.14 27.70
C GLU A 137 -10.63 11.46 26.66
N ALA A 138 -9.91 12.58 26.82
CA ALA A 138 -8.80 12.94 25.94
C ALA A 138 -7.60 11.98 26.03
N GLU A 139 -7.28 11.44 27.22
CA GLU A 139 -6.24 10.42 27.36
C GLU A 139 -6.68 9.08 26.74
N GLN A 140 -7.97 8.73 26.80
CA GLN A 140 -8.51 7.54 26.13
C GLN A 140 -8.47 7.69 24.60
N GLU A 141 -8.93 8.81 24.03
CA GLU A 141 -8.81 9.06 22.58
C GLU A 141 -7.35 9.03 22.10
N ALA A 142 -6.42 9.60 22.87
CA ALA A 142 -5.00 9.59 22.53
C ALA A 142 -4.40 8.17 22.54
N ARG A 143 -4.77 7.33 23.50
CA ARG A 143 -4.33 5.92 23.58
C ARG A 143 -4.96 5.05 22.49
N GLU A 144 -6.24 5.23 22.18
CA GLU A 144 -6.90 4.52 21.06
C GLU A 144 -6.35 4.94 19.69
N GLU A 145 -5.84 6.16 19.55
CA GLU A 145 -5.11 6.61 18.35
C GLU A 145 -3.71 5.98 18.27
N GLU A 146 -2.95 5.92 19.36
CA GLU A 146 -1.63 5.29 19.42
C GLU A 146 -1.71 3.77 19.17
N GLU A 147 -2.66 3.06 19.78
CA GLU A 147 -2.85 1.62 19.58
C GLU A 147 -3.25 1.30 18.13
N ARG A 148 -4.12 2.11 17.52
CA ARG A 148 -4.52 1.93 16.11
C ARG A 148 -3.38 2.20 15.13
N GLN A 149 -2.54 3.21 15.39
CA GLN A 149 -1.35 3.48 14.57
C GLN A 149 -0.33 2.34 14.70
N ALA A 150 -0.16 1.77 15.90
CA ALA A 150 0.69 0.60 16.11
C ALA A 150 0.13 -0.67 15.42
N GLU A 151 -1.19 -0.87 15.39
CA GLU A 151 -1.83 -1.97 14.65
C GLU A 151 -1.68 -1.80 13.13
N GLU A 152 -1.92 -0.59 12.59
CA GLU A 152 -1.72 -0.32 11.15
C GLU A 152 -0.24 -0.45 10.73
N GLU A 153 0.72 -0.02 11.55
CA GLU A 153 2.16 -0.20 11.28
C GLU A 153 2.57 -1.69 11.36
N ALA A 154 1.99 -2.45 12.29
CA ALA A 154 2.24 -3.89 12.39
C ALA A 154 1.62 -4.67 11.22
N GLU A 155 0.41 -4.33 10.77
CA GLU A 155 -0.23 -4.96 9.61
C GLU A 155 0.51 -4.63 8.31
N GLN A 156 1.02 -3.41 8.15
CA GLN A 156 1.86 -3.04 7.00
C GLN A 156 3.17 -3.83 6.97
N LYS A 157 3.91 -3.91 8.09
CA LYS A 157 5.16 -4.70 8.16
C LYS A 157 4.93 -6.19 7.94
N ALA A 158 3.81 -6.74 8.42
CA ALA A 158 3.48 -8.14 8.18
C ALA A 158 3.24 -8.41 6.68
N LYS A 159 2.57 -7.50 5.97
CA LYS A 159 2.34 -7.61 4.52
C LYS A 159 3.62 -7.38 3.70
N GLU A 160 4.45 -6.41 4.08
CA GLU A 160 5.74 -6.15 3.41
C GLU A 160 6.70 -7.34 3.57
N GLU A 161 6.69 -8.01 4.72
CA GLU A 161 7.43 -9.25 4.96
C GLU A 161 6.84 -10.45 4.18
N GLU A 162 5.52 -10.59 4.09
CA GLU A 162 4.84 -11.64 3.30
C GLU A 162 5.07 -11.45 1.78
N GLU A 163 4.98 -10.21 1.28
CA GLU A 163 5.24 -9.87 -0.14
C GLU A 163 6.71 -10.09 -0.50
N ARG A 164 7.66 -9.69 0.38
CA ARG A 164 9.09 -9.98 0.18
C ARG A 164 9.39 -11.48 0.20
N GLN A 165 8.82 -12.25 1.13
CA GLN A 165 9.05 -13.69 1.17
C GLN A 165 8.51 -14.39 -0.09
N ALA A 166 7.37 -13.92 -0.63
CA ALA A 166 6.84 -14.43 -1.88
C ALA A 166 7.68 -14.02 -3.11
N GLU A 167 8.32 -12.84 -3.11
CA GLU A 167 9.27 -12.42 -4.15
C GLU A 167 10.57 -13.24 -4.08
N GLU A 168 11.11 -13.46 -2.87
CA GLU A 168 12.34 -14.23 -2.63
C GLU A 168 12.16 -15.75 -2.89
N GLU A 169 10.97 -16.31 -2.61
CA GLU A 169 10.62 -17.70 -2.97
C GLU A 169 10.42 -17.86 -4.49
N ALA A 170 9.82 -16.88 -5.17
CA ALA A 170 9.64 -16.89 -6.62
C ALA A 170 10.94 -16.66 -7.40
N GLU A 171 11.88 -15.86 -6.88
CA GLU A 171 13.22 -15.70 -7.46
C GLU A 171 14.02 -17.02 -7.34
N GLN A 172 13.92 -17.71 -6.20
CA GLN A 172 14.55 -19.03 -6.00
C GLN A 172 13.93 -20.14 -6.88
N GLU A 173 12.59 -20.19 -7.03
CA GLU A 173 11.94 -21.17 -7.92
C GLU A 173 12.33 -20.94 -9.39
N ALA A 174 12.55 -19.68 -9.80
CA ALA A 174 13.03 -19.33 -11.13
C ALA A 174 14.52 -19.68 -11.35
N GLU A 175 15.40 -19.43 -10.37
CA GLU A 175 16.81 -19.85 -10.44
C GLU A 175 16.94 -21.39 -10.49
N GLU A 176 16.14 -22.15 -9.72
CA GLU A 176 16.16 -23.61 -9.76
C GLU A 176 15.57 -24.17 -11.08
N GLU A 177 14.57 -23.52 -11.69
CA GLU A 177 14.07 -23.91 -13.03
C GLU A 177 15.09 -23.60 -14.15
N GLU A 178 15.83 -22.48 -14.11
CA GLU A 178 16.89 -22.21 -15.11
C GLU A 178 18.10 -23.14 -14.95
N GLU A 179 18.63 -23.38 -13.74
CA GLU A 179 19.72 -24.36 -13.50
C GLU A 179 19.30 -25.77 -13.98
N PHE A 180 18.07 -26.21 -13.65
CA PHE A 180 17.58 -27.52 -14.07
C PHE A 180 17.38 -27.61 -15.59
N SER A 181 16.78 -26.59 -16.21
CA SER A 181 16.56 -26.51 -17.65
C SER A 181 17.88 -26.51 -18.43
N GLY A 182 18.86 -25.73 -17.97
CA GLY A 182 20.22 -25.70 -18.51
C GLY A 182 20.89 -27.08 -18.47
N SER A 183 20.80 -27.78 -17.34
CA SER A 183 21.37 -29.15 -17.23
C SER A 183 20.78 -30.13 -18.25
N VAL A 184 19.49 -30.03 -18.55
CA VAL A 184 18.81 -30.90 -19.53
C VAL A 184 19.16 -30.50 -20.97
N SER A 185 19.29 -29.19 -21.27
CA SER A 185 19.76 -28.70 -22.56
C SER A 185 21.19 -29.17 -22.85
N GLN A 186 22.07 -29.07 -21.85
CA GLN A 186 23.45 -29.53 -21.91
C GLN A 186 23.57 -31.05 -22.15
N GLU A 187 22.79 -31.88 -21.44
CA GLU A 187 22.77 -33.34 -21.70
C GLU A 187 22.28 -33.67 -23.13
N GLN A 188 21.31 -32.92 -23.67
CA GLN A 188 20.83 -33.10 -25.04
C GLN A 188 21.88 -32.67 -26.07
N ALA A 189 22.53 -31.52 -25.88
CA ALA A 189 23.62 -31.05 -26.73
C ALA A 189 24.81 -32.02 -26.76
N VAL A 190 25.18 -32.61 -25.61
CA VAL A 190 26.20 -33.68 -25.52
C VAL A 190 25.79 -34.90 -26.36
N SER A 191 24.52 -35.29 -26.32
CA SER A 191 23.99 -36.43 -27.09
C SER A 191 23.95 -36.16 -28.61
N SER A 192 23.55 -34.97 -29.05
CA SER A 192 23.66 -34.55 -30.45
C SER A 192 25.13 -34.52 -30.91
N ALA A 193 26.03 -33.92 -30.12
CA ALA A 193 27.45 -33.80 -30.46
C ALA A 193 28.12 -35.18 -30.70
N GLN A 194 27.81 -36.17 -29.84
CA GLN A 194 28.26 -37.54 -30.03
C GLN A 194 27.65 -38.19 -31.29
N SER A 195 26.35 -37.99 -31.51
CA SER A 195 25.62 -38.55 -32.67
C SER A 195 26.14 -38.00 -34.01
N TYR A 196 26.58 -36.74 -34.05
CA TYR A 196 27.22 -36.14 -35.21
C TYR A 196 28.60 -36.74 -35.50
N LEU A 197 29.44 -36.90 -34.47
CA LEU A 197 30.79 -37.46 -34.59
C LEU A 197 30.80 -38.97 -34.91
N ASP A 198 29.73 -39.70 -34.57
CA ASP A 198 29.50 -41.08 -35.01
C ASP A 198 29.08 -41.17 -36.51
N TYR A 199 28.68 -40.06 -37.13
CA TYR A 199 28.22 -40.00 -38.53
C TYR A 199 29.24 -39.37 -39.50
N THR A 200 29.91 -38.29 -39.10
CA THR A 200 30.89 -37.56 -39.93
C THR A 200 31.91 -36.82 -39.06
N ALA A 201 33.10 -36.57 -39.61
CA ALA A 201 34.10 -35.78 -38.91
C ALA A 201 33.73 -34.29 -38.83
N PHE A 202 34.12 -33.65 -37.72
CA PHE A 202 33.96 -32.21 -37.48
C PHE A 202 35.21 -31.61 -36.83
N SER A 203 35.46 -30.32 -37.10
CA SER A 203 36.32 -29.48 -36.27
C SER A 203 35.62 -29.08 -34.98
N LYS A 204 36.38 -28.59 -33.98
CA LYS A 204 35.76 -28.16 -32.71
C LYS A 204 34.76 -27.02 -32.91
N SER A 205 35.09 -26.02 -33.75
CA SER A 205 34.15 -24.92 -34.05
C SER A 205 33.00 -25.38 -34.93
N GLY A 206 33.26 -26.19 -35.96
CA GLY A 206 32.22 -26.71 -36.84
C GLY A 206 31.17 -27.55 -36.12
N LEU A 207 31.54 -28.29 -35.08
CA LEU A 207 30.57 -29.01 -34.25
C LEU A 207 29.75 -28.08 -33.34
N ILE A 208 30.33 -26.98 -32.84
CA ILE A 208 29.58 -25.96 -32.10
C ILE A 208 28.59 -25.26 -33.03
N GLU A 209 29.03 -24.80 -34.21
CA GLU A 209 28.18 -24.17 -35.23
C GLU A 209 27.06 -25.11 -35.71
N GLN A 210 27.32 -26.42 -35.79
CA GLN A 210 26.31 -27.42 -36.13
C GLN A 210 25.25 -27.60 -35.03
N LEU A 211 25.62 -27.48 -33.75
CA LEU A 211 24.66 -27.52 -32.63
C LEU A 211 23.86 -26.21 -32.52
N GLU A 212 24.50 -25.06 -32.72
CA GLU A 212 23.80 -23.76 -32.82
C GLU A 212 22.79 -23.76 -34.00
N TYR A 213 23.06 -24.51 -35.07
CA TYR A 213 22.11 -24.75 -36.16
C TYR A 213 20.95 -25.70 -35.79
N GLU A 214 21.09 -26.53 -34.76
CA GLU A 214 19.98 -27.32 -34.17
C GLU A 214 19.18 -26.52 -33.10
N ASP A 215 19.31 -25.18 -33.09
CA ASP A 215 18.69 -24.26 -32.11
C ASP A 215 19.19 -24.44 -30.64
N PHE A 216 20.31 -25.15 -30.39
CA PHE A 216 20.97 -25.12 -29.08
C PHE A 216 21.58 -23.74 -28.80
N SER A 217 21.68 -23.36 -27.52
CA SER A 217 22.38 -22.13 -27.15
C SER A 217 23.89 -22.26 -27.37
N THR A 218 24.58 -21.14 -27.61
CA THR A 218 26.06 -21.08 -27.68
C THR A 218 26.72 -21.66 -26.43
N GLU A 219 26.08 -21.54 -25.27
CA GLU A 219 26.56 -22.07 -23.99
C GLU A 219 26.42 -23.60 -23.95
N ASP A 220 25.24 -24.15 -24.29
CA ASP A 220 25.01 -25.61 -24.34
C ASP A 220 25.88 -26.29 -25.40
N ALA A 221 26.00 -25.67 -26.58
CA ALA A 221 26.85 -26.16 -27.67
C ALA A 221 28.33 -26.15 -27.29
N THR A 222 28.81 -25.08 -26.65
CA THR A 222 30.19 -25.01 -26.13
C THR A 222 30.41 -26.04 -25.03
N TYR A 223 29.50 -26.11 -24.04
CA TYR A 223 29.55 -27.08 -22.95
C TYR A 223 29.63 -28.51 -23.48
N ALA A 224 28.77 -28.86 -24.45
CA ALA A 224 28.73 -30.18 -25.05
C ALA A 224 30.07 -30.56 -25.68
N VAL A 225 30.61 -29.67 -26.51
CA VAL A 225 31.85 -29.89 -27.26
C VAL A 225 33.10 -29.85 -26.36
N GLU A 226 33.02 -29.27 -25.15
CA GLU A 226 34.10 -29.32 -24.15
C GLU A 226 34.02 -30.51 -23.18
N ASN A 227 32.83 -31.10 -22.96
CA ASN A 227 32.66 -32.25 -22.07
C ASN A 227 32.73 -33.62 -22.79
N ILE A 228 32.74 -33.66 -24.12
CA ILE A 228 32.97 -34.90 -24.90
C ILE A 228 34.46 -35.25 -25.02
N SER A 229 34.79 -36.54 -24.87
CA SER A 229 36.16 -37.05 -24.97
C SER A 229 36.54 -37.37 -26.42
N VAL A 230 36.99 -36.37 -27.16
CA VAL A 230 37.28 -36.45 -28.61
C VAL A 230 38.76 -36.18 -28.91
N ASP A 231 39.36 -36.96 -29.81
CA ASP A 231 40.65 -36.63 -30.41
C ASP A 231 40.44 -35.80 -31.68
N TRP A 232 40.52 -34.47 -31.53
CA TRP A 232 40.34 -33.50 -32.63
C TRP A 232 41.36 -33.64 -33.76
N LYS A 233 42.54 -34.23 -33.49
CA LYS A 233 43.52 -34.55 -34.54
C LYS A 233 43.13 -35.79 -35.32
N GLN A 234 42.49 -36.77 -34.67
CA GLN A 234 41.91 -37.92 -35.37
C GLN A 234 40.68 -37.53 -36.18
N GLN A 235 39.87 -36.57 -35.72
CA GLN A 235 38.78 -35.99 -36.51
C GLN A 235 39.29 -35.30 -37.78
N ALA A 236 40.36 -34.50 -37.67
CA ALA A 236 41.01 -33.88 -38.83
C ALA A 236 41.56 -34.93 -39.83
N VAL A 237 42.13 -36.05 -39.33
CA VAL A 237 42.56 -37.19 -40.18
C VAL A 237 41.38 -37.77 -40.97
N ILE A 238 40.25 -38.04 -40.31
CA ILE A 238 39.06 -38.64 -40.97
C ILE A 238 38.52 -37.68 -42.05
N SER A 239 38.33 -36.40 -41.72
CA SER A 239 37.92 -35.37 -42.68
C SER A 239 38.86 -35.28 -43.89
N ALA A 240 40.18 -35.37 -43.67
CA ALA A 240 41.17 -35.37 -44.74
C ALA A 240 41.08 -36.59 -45.66
N GLU A 241 40.75 -37.77 -45.13
CA GLU A 241 40.52 -38.98 -45.93
C GLU A 241 39.20 -38.89 -46.71
N ASP A 242 38.13 -38.39 -46.09
CA ASP A 242 36.83 -38.20 -46.75
C ASP A 242 36.86 -37.17 -47.89
N TYR A 243 37.61 -36.06 -47.72
CA TYR A 243 37.85 -35.12 -48.81
C TYR A 243 38.54 -35.79 -50.01
N LEU A 244 39.59 -36.58 -49.77
CA LEU A 244 40.35 -37.28 -50.81
C LEU A 244 39.60 -38.47 -51.44
N ASN A 245 38.51 -38.92 -50.81
CA ASN A 245 37.56 -39.87 -51.40
C ASN A 245 36.58 -39.19 -52.38
N PHE A 246 36.34 -37.89 -52.26
CA PHE A 246 35.38 -37.14 -53.08
C PHE A 246 36.02 -36.22 -54.13
N SER A 247 37.21 -35.65 -53.88
CA SER A 247 37.88 -34.72 -54.79
C SER A 247 39.40 -34.80 -54.67
N ALA A 248 40.11 -34.46 -55.74
CA ALA A 248 41.57 -34.40 -55.75
C ALA A 248 42.07 -33.11 -55.07
N PHE A 249 43.04 -33.23 -54.15
CA PHE A 249 43.70 -32.10 -53.49
C PHE A 249 45.22 -32.23 -53.52
N SER A 250 45.90 -31.07 -53.54
CA SER A 250 47.33 -30.99 -53.24
C SER A 250 47.58 -31.07 -51.73
N LYS A 251 48.84 -31.26 -51.31
CA LYS A 251 49.17 -31.32 -49.87
C LYS A 251 48.86 -30.00 -49.14
N SER A 252 49.07 -28.84 -49.77
CA SER A 252 48.72 -27.55 -49.15
C SER A 252 47.23 -27.25 -49.25
N GLY A 253 46.60 -27.52 -50.40
CA GLY A 253 45.17 -27.29 -50.61
C GLY A 253 44.29 -28.07 -49.63
N LEU A 254 44.69 -29.30 -49.26
CA LEU A 254 43.97 -30.07 -48.23
C LEU A 254 44.15 -29.50 -46.82
N VAL A 255 45.32 -28.92 -46.50
CA VAL A 255 45.51 -28.21 -45.22
C VAL A 255 44.64 -26.94 -45.19
N GLU A 256 44.64 -26.16 -46.28
CA GLU A 256 43.84 -24.94 -46.41
C GLU A 256 42.33 -25.22 -46.36
N GLN A 257 41.85 -26.35 -46.90
CA GLN A 257 40.45 -26.78 -46.77
C GLN A 257 40.08 -27.14 -45.33
N LEU A 258 40.94 -27.88 -44.62
CA LEU A 258 40.68 -28.23 -43.21
C LEU A 258 40.73 -26.98 -42.31
N GLU A 259 41.62 -26.01 -42.59
CA GLU A 259 41.63 -24.72 -41.89
C GLU A 259 40.37 -23.89 -42.20
N PHE A 260 39.84 -23.95 -43.41
CA PHE A 260 38.56 -23.31 -43.78
C PHE A 260 37.37 -23.93 -43.03
N ASP A 261 37.37 -25.25 -42.83
CA ASP A 261 36.39 -25.99 -42.04
C ASP A 261 36.57 -25.81 -40.51
N GLY A 262 37.50 -24.95 -40.07
CA GLY A 262 37.71 -24.59 -38.67
C GLY A 262 38.62 -25.52 -37.86
N PHE A 263 39.29 -26.50 -38.48
CA PHE A 263 40.39 -27.19 -37.80
C PHE A 263 41.56 -26.23 -37.58
N SER A 264 42.25 -26.32 -36.44
CA SER A 264 43.45 -25.49 -36.25
C SER A 264 44.58 -25.92 -37.19
N SER A 265 45.50 -25.01 -37.50
CA SER A 265 46.70 -25.32 -38.31
C SER A 265 47.51 -26.51 -37.78
N SER A 266 47.47 -26.80 -36.47
CA SER A 266 48.14 -27.97 -35.88
C SER A 266 47.36 -29.28 -36.04
N GLU A 267 46.06 -29.24 -36.33
CA GLU A 267 45.21 -30.39 -36.62
C GLU A 267 45.20 -30.67 -38.11
N ALA A 268 44.98 -29.64 -38.94
CA ALA A 268 45.06 -29.72 -40.40
C ALA A 268 46.43 -30.23 -40.88
N ALA A 269 47.54 -29.64 -40.42
CA ALA A 269 48.87 -30.11 -40.78
C ALA A 269 49.16 -31.54 -40.27
N HIS A 270 48.64 -31.90 -39.08
CA HIS A 270 48.80 -33.25 -38.52
C HIS A 270 48.02 -34.29 -39.33
N ALA A 271 46.79 -33.97 -39.75
CA ALA A 271 45.97 -34.84 -40.58
C ALA A 271 46.70 -35.21 -41.87
N VAL A 272 47.13 -34.18 -42.62
CA VAL A 272 47.80 -34.33 -43.91
C VAL A 272 49.23 -34.90 -43.79
N GLU A 273 49.75 -35.08 -42.58
CA GLU A 273 50.99 -35.83 -42.29
C GLU A 273 50.78 -37.28 -41.86
N ASN A 274 49.58 -37.68 -41.43
CA ASN A 274 49.29 -39.04 -40.94
C ASN A 274 48.43 -39.89 -41.90
N ILE A 275 47.74 -39.28 -42.87
CA ILE A 275 47.03 -39.99 -43.95
C ILE A 275 48.00 -40.68 -44.93
N THR A 276 47.62 -41.86 -45.43
CA THR A 276 48.43 -42.63 -46.40
C THR A 276 48.00 -42.34 -47.84
N VAL A 277 48.62 -41.34 -48.46
CA VAL A 277 48.21 -40.77 -49.75
C VAL A 277 49.37 -40.75 -50.75
N ASP A 278 49.10 -41.16 -52.00
CA ASP A 278 50.00 -40.90 -53.12
C ASP A 278 49.71 -39.50 -53.69
N TRP A 279 50.60 -38.55 -53.36
CA TRP A 279 50.49 -37.15 -53.79
C TRP A 279 50.82 -36.91 -55.27
N GLN A 280 51.33 -37.91 -55.98
CA GLN A 280 51.52 -37.87 -57.43
C GLN A 280 50.24 -38.33 -58.14
N GLU A 281 49.60 -39.40 -57.65
CA GLU A 281 48.28 -39.85 -58.11
C GLU A 281 47.21 -38.77 -57.92
N GLN A 282 47.21 -38.04 -56.79
CA GLN A 282 46.25 -36.94 -56.59
C GLN A 282 46.44 -35.78 -57.59
N ALA A 283 47.66 -35.58 -58.11
CA ALA A 283 47.90 -34.62 -59.19
C ALA A 283 47.34 -35.12 -60.53
N VAL A 284 47.44 -36.44 -60.81
CA VAL A 284 46.84 -37.07 -62.00
C VAL A 284 45.32 -36.85 -62.00
N LYS A 285 44.65 -37.14 -60.88
CA LYS A 285 43.20 -36.98 -60.73
C LYS A 285 42.74 -35.53 -60.99
N SER A 286 43.38 -34.54 -60.37
CA SER A 286 43.04 -33.12 -60.64
C SER A 286 43.26 -32.76 -62.12
N ALA A 287 44.32 -33.30 -62.76
CA ALA A 287 44.55 -33.12 -64.19
C ALA A 287 43.45 -33.77 -65.06
N GLU A 288 42.90 -34.92 -64.66
CA GLU A 288 41.77 -35.58 -65.32
C GLU A 288 40.48 -34.76 -65.15
N ASP A 289 40.13 -34.38 -63.92
CA ASP A 289 38.95 -33.56 -63.59
C ASP A 289 38.95 -32.23 -64.38
N TYR A 290 40.10 -31.57 -64.51
CA TYR A 290 40.23 -30.34 -65.29
C TYR A 290 40.06 -30.54 -66.79
N MET A 291 40.51 -31.67 -67.33
CA MET A 291 40.41 -31.99 -68.76
C MET A 291 39.01 -32.45 -69.17
N ASP A 292 38.24 -33.04 -68.25
CA ASP A 292 36.81 -33.33 -68.44
C ASP A 292 35.96 -32.05 -68.43
N TYR A 293 36.33 -31.03 -67.65
CA TYR A 293 35.60 -29.75 -67.61
C TYR A 293 36.04 -28.72 -68.67
N SER A 294 37.31 -28.69 -69.09
CA SER A 294 37.86 -27.62 -69.94
C SER A 294 39.05 -28.04 -70.80
N SER A 295 39.24 -27.37 -71.94
CA SER A 295 40.42 -27.56 -72.79
C SER A 295 41.61 -26.69 -72.36
N PHE A 296 42.62 -27.33 -71.77
CA PHE A 296 43.90 -26.69 -71.44
C PHE A 296 44.97 -26.85 -72.54
N SER A 297 46.07 -26.12 -72.37
CA SER A 297 47.36 -26.45 -73.00
C SER A 297 48.28 -27.09 -71.96
N ARG A 298 49.25 -27.92 -72.38
CA ARG A 298 50.21 -28.58 -71.46
C ARG A 298 50.78 -27.62 -70.41
N GLN A 299 51.25 -26.45 -70.85
CA GLN A 299 51.82 -25.44 -69.94
C GLN A 299 50.77 -24.83 -69.00
N GLY A 300 49.57 -24.52 -69.51
CA GLY A 300 48.49 -23.94 -68.69
C GLY A 300 47.94 -24.89 -67.63
N LEU A 301 47.89 -26.21 -67.90
CA LEU A 301 47.45 -27.19 -66.90
C LEU A 301 48.54 -27.40 -65.82
N ILE A 302 49.83 -27.41 -66.20
CA ILE A 302 50.94 -27.42 -65.22
C ILE A 302 50.89 -26.17 -64.34
N GLU A 303 50.59 -24.99 -64.92
CA GLU A 303 50.44 -23.75 -64.17
C GLU A 303 49.23 -23.76 -63.23
N GLN A 304 48.08 -24.32 -63.65
CA GLN A 304 46.90 -24.49 -62.79
C GLN A 304 47.18 -25.41 -61.59
N LEU A 305 47.72 -26.60 -61.83
CA LEU A 305 48.05 -27.55 -60.76
C LEU A 305 49.14 -27.00 -59.83
N THR A 306 50.11 -26.24 -60.35
CA THR A 306 51.13 -25.58 -59.52
C THR A 306 50.53 -24.44 -58.69
N TYR A 307 49.51 -23.73 -59.20
CA TYR A 307 48.77 -22.72 -58.46
C TYR A 307 47.95 -23.33 -57.31
N GLU A 308 47.38 -24.52 -57.52
CA GLU A 308 46.72 -25.32 -56.48
C GLU A 308 47.69 -25.95 -55.46
N GLY A 309 49.00 -25.73 -55.59
CA GLY A 309 50.01 -26.20 -54.64
C GLY A 309 50.54 -27.61 -54.89
N PHE A 310 50.23 -28.25 -56.03
CA PHE A 310 50.99 -29.42 -56.45
C PHE A 310 52.43 -29.02 -56.78
N SER A 311 53.39 -29.90 -56.49
CA SER A 311 54.78 -29.65 -56.87
C SER A 311 54.89 -29.62 -58.40
N THR A 312 55.79 -28.80 -58.95
CA THR A 312 55.99 -28.72 -60.42
C THR A 312 56.38 -30.08 -61.02
N GLU A 313 57.00 -30.96 -60.24
CA GLU A 313 57.28 -32.35 -60.62
C GLU A 313 55.98 -33.16 -60.77
N HIS A 314 55.11 -33.14 -59.76
CA HIS A 314 53.83 -33.87 -59.78
C HIS A 314 52.88 -33.30 -60.84
N ALA A 315 52.78 -31.97 -60.94
CA ALA A 315 52.00 -31.28 -61.97
C ALA A 315 52.49 -31.64 -63.39
N THR A 316 53.81 -31.68 -63.62
CA THR A 316 54.35 -32.10 -64.92
C THR A 316 54.04 -33.57 -65.22
N TYR A 317 54.23 -34.45 -64.25
CA TYR A 317 53.95 -35.89 -64.39
C TYR A 317 52.47 -36.15 -64.70
N ALA A 318 51.57 -35.50 -63.97
CA ALA A 318 50.12 -35.62 -64.14
C ALA A 318 49.66 -35.19 -65.53
N VAL A 319 50.15 -34.05 -66.01
CA VAL A 319 49.82 -33.53 -67.33
C VAL A 319 50.35 -34.44 -68.45
N ASP A 320 51.48 -35.12 -68.24
CA ASP A 320 51.98 -36.15 -69.16
C ASP A 320 51.18 -37.46 -69.10
N GLN A 321 50.48 -37.78 -68.00
CA GLN A 321 49.56 -38.94 -67.96
C GLN A 321 48.27 -38.66 -68.76
N VAL A 322 47.70 -37.46 -68.67
CA VAL A 322 46.44 -37.10 -69.35
C VAL A 322 46.61 -36.76 -70.85
N GLY A 323 47.78 -37.01 -71.43
CA GLY A 323 47.97 -37.14 -72.88
C GLY A 323 48.60 -35.97 -73.63
N PHE A 324 49.51 -35.21 -72.99
CA PHE A 324 50.24 -34.08 -73.60
C PHE A 324 51.67 -34.38 -74.08
#